data_AF-T0ZQT9-F1
#
_entry.id   AF-T0ZQT9-F1
#
_cell.length_a   1.000
_cell.length_b   1.000
_cell.length_c   1.000
_cell.angle_alpha   90.00
_cell.angle_beta   90.00
_cell.angle_gamma   90.00
#
_symmetry.space_group_name_H-M   'P 1'
#
loop_
_entity.id
_entity.type
_entity.pdbx_description
1 polymer ?
#
loop_
_entity_poly.entity_id
_entity_poly.type
_entity_poly.pdbx_seq_one_letter_code
_entity_poly.pdbx_strand_id
1 'polypeptide(L)'
;YPREALEGRRVLVVSNLAPRSLRGIPSQGMLLAADVEGRAVLLSPPAGAVPGTRRDGSHPGDRIIRFDEFAATPFRVGKVVGPDGPESSRISLGDRTVRVAGHWPAEAKVVVRLRAPEASDGEVLTLAGRALVEVPPEVPLGATVR
;
A
#
# COMPACT_ATOMS: atom_id res chain seq x y z
N TYR A 1 -6.77 17.83 2.26
CA TYR A 1 -5.76 18.14 3.29
C TYR A 1 -5.43 19.61 3.25
N PRO A 2 -5.36 20.30 4.41
CA PRO A 2 -4.73 21.63 4.49
C PRO A 2 -3.21 21.50 4.32
N ARG A 3 -2.54 22.61 3.96
CA ARG A 3 -1.09 22.64 3.66
C ARG A 3 -0.26 22.16 4.86
N GLU A 4 -0.61 22.64 6.04
CA GLU A 4 0.09 22.41 7.31
C GLU A 4 0.06 20.93 7.70
N ALA A 5 -0.96 20.18 7.25
CA ALA A 5 -1.07 18.74 7.49
C ALA A 5 -0.18 17.89 6.58
N LEU A 6 0.44 18.48 5.57
CA LEU A 6 1.36 17.81 4.64
C LEU A 6 2.83 18.15 4.92
N GLU A 7 3.11 19.33 5.49
CA GLU A 7 4.48 19.74 5.82
C GLU A 7 5.08 18.81 6.89
N GLY A 8 6.26 18.26 6.61
CA GLY A 8 6.95 17.31 7.50
C GLY A 8 6.31 15.92 7.60
N ARG A 9 5.16 15.68 6.95
CA ARG A 9 4.49 14.38 6.98
C ARG A 9 5.30 13.33 6.19
N ARG A 10 5.54 12.19 6.82
CA ARG A 10 6.12 11.01 6.13
C ARG A 10 5.05 10.36 5.27
N VAL A 11 5.42 10.01 4.05
CA VAL A 11 4.51 9.47 3.03
C VAL A 11 5.14 8.29 2.32
N LEU A 12 4.30 7.42 1.79
CA LEU A 12 4.69 6.38 0.85
C LEU A 12 4.68 6.94 -0.57
N VAL A 13 5.73 6.66 -1.35
CA VAL A 13 5.87 7.16 -2.71
C VAL A 13 6.15 6.01 -3.66
N VAL A 14 5.43 5.98 -4.78
CA VAL A 14 5.78 5.15 -5.94
C VAL A 14 6.80 5.93 -6.77
N SER A 15 8.06 5.51 -6.71
CA SER A 15 9.21 6.28 -7.24
C SER A 15 9.68 5.85 -8.63
N ASN A 16 9.16 4.75 -9.19
CA ASN A 16 9.52 4.26 -10.52
C ASN A 16 8.41 4.49 -11.55
N LEU A 17 7.52 5.47 -11.33
CA LEU A 17 6.52 5.88 -12.33
C LEU A 17 7.16 6.71 -13.44
N ALA A 18 6.71 6.50 -14.67
CA ALA A 18 7.07 7.36 -15.79
C ALA A 18 6.73 8.83 -15.45
N PRO A 19 7.68 9.77 -15.57
CA PRO A 19 7.41 11.17 -15.27
C PRO A 19 6.28 11.74 -16.11
N ARG A 20 5.45 12.61 -15.51
CA ARG A 20 4.36 13.27 -16.22
C ARG A 20 4.26 14.74 -15.85
N SER A 21 3.91 15.58 -16.81
CA SER A 21 3.66 17.01 -16.55
C SER A 21 2.28 17.19 -15.93
N LEU A 22 2.23 17.87 -14.78
CA LEU A 22 1.02 18.26 -14.08
C LEU A 22 0.96 19.77 -14.02
N ARG A 23 0.10 20.38 -14.85
CA ARG A 23 -0.02 21.84 -14.97
C ARG A 23 1.34 22.52 -15.25
N GLY A 24 2.16 21.90 -16.10
CA GLY A 24 3.48 22.42 -16.48
C GLY A 24 4.62 22.02 -15.53
N ILE A 25 4.32 21.37 -14.39
CA ILE A 25 5.33 20.94 -13.41
C ILE A 25 5.59 19.43 -13.57
N PRO A 26 6.85 18.97 -13.70
CA PRO A 26 7.15 17.55 -13.80
C PRO A 26 6.91 16.83 -12.47
N SER A 27 6.01 15.84 -12.49
CA SER A 27 5.77 14.89 -11.40
C SER A 27 6.68 13.67 -11.58
N GLN A 28 7.47 13.36 -10.55
CA GLN A 28 8.48 12.27 -10.55
C GLN A 28 8.02 11.02 -9.76
N GLY A 29 6.72 10.94 -9.46
CA GLY A 29 6.17 9.85 -8.67
C GLY A 29 4.74 10.14 -8.26
N MET A 30 4.25 9.33 -7.32
CA MET A 30 2.91 9.44 -6.78
C MET A 30 2.88 9.05 -5.32
N LEU A 31 2.11 9.78 -4.51
CA LEU A 31 1.84 9.41 -3.13
C LEU A 31 0.85 8.26 -3.09
N LEU A 32 1.10 7.25 -2.25
CA LEU A 32 0.19 6.14 -2.06
C LEU A 32 -0.90 6.51 -1.05
N ALA A 33 -2.16 6.37 -1.46
CA ALA A 33 -3.31 6.69 -0.63
C ALA A 33 -4.42 5.64 -0.77
N ALA A 34 -5.21 5.46 0.28
CA ALA A 34 -6.47 4.76 0.15
C ALA A 34 -7.52 5.70 -0.47
N ASP A 35 -8.31 5.19 -1.40
CA ASP A 35 -9.51 5.87 -1.89
C ASP A 35 -10.69 5.52 -0.98
N VAL A 36 -11.22 6.55 -0.32
CA VAL A 36 -12.38 6.47 0.55
C VAL A 36 -13.41 7.46 0.02
N GLU A 37 -14.43 6.96 -0.67
CA GLU A 37 -15.53 7.76 -1.21
C GLU A 37 -15.04 8.92 -2.11
N GLY A 38 -14.02 8.67 -2.94
CA GLY A 38 -13.44 9.66 -3.83
C GLY A 38 -12.44 10.61 -3.15
N ARG A 39 -12.14 10.39 -1.86
CA ARG A 39 -11.11 11.12 -1.12
C ARG A 39 -9.86 10.27 -0.98
N ALA A 40 -8.71 10.85 -1.29
CA ALA A 40 -7.42 10.26 -1.00
C ALA A 40 -7.11 10.38 0.50
N VAL A 41 -6.98 9.25 1.19
CA VAL A 41 -6.55 9.14 2.59
C VAL A 41 -5.12 8.60 2.62
N LEU A 42 -4.16 9.43 3.03
CA LEU A 42 -2.74 9.09 2.99
C LEU A 42 -2.41 7.95 3.96
N LEU A 43 -1.72 6.94 3.44
CA LEU A 43 -1.03 5.93 4.23
C LEU A 43 0.27 6.50 4.80
N SER A 44 0.76 5.93 5.89
CA SER A 44 2.04 6.32 6.48
C SER A 44 3.02 5.15 6.44
N PRO A 45 4.33 5.41 6.26
CA PRO A 45 5.33 4.36 6.45
C PRO A 45 5.34 3.91 7.93
N PRO A 46 5.93 2.74 8.25
CA PRO A 46 6.09 2.30 9.63
C PRO A 46 6.81 3.36 10.48
N ALA A 47 6.43 3.47 11.75
CA ALA A 47 7.11 4.30 12.73
C ALA A 47 8.64 4.12 12.66
N GLY A 48 9.38 5.23 12.67
CA GLY A 48 10.84 5.23 12.59
C GLY A 48 11.42 5.11 11.18
N ALA A 49 10.63 4.80 10.14
CA ALA A 49 11.12 4.75 8.76
C ALA A 49 11.72 6.10 8.32
N VAL A 50 12.93 6.06 7.76
CA VAL A 50 13.64 7.23 7.24
C VAL A 50 13.34 7.44 5.75
N PRO A 51 13.45 8.67 5.22
CA PRO A 51 13.30 8.91 3.79
C PRO A 51 14.19 7.99 2.95
N GLY A 52 13.62 7.40 1.89
CA GLY A 52 14.32 6.42 1.04
C GLY A 52 14.25 4.98 1.53
N THR A 53 13.62 4.69 2.67
CA THR A 53 13.30 3.32 3.07
C THR A 53 12.44 2.64 2.00
N ARG A 54 12.83 1.43 1.60
CA ARG A 54 12.22 0.70 0.48
C ARG A 54 11.42 -0.51 0.93
N ARG A 55 10.57 -0.98 0.03
CA ARG A 55 9.98 -2.33 0.10
C ARG A 55 11.08 -3.34 -0.21
N ASP A 56 11.08 -4.46 0.49
CA ASP A 56 11.98 -5.58 0.20
C ASP A 56 11.82 -6.06 -1.25
N GLY A 57 12.97 -6.31 -1.90
CA GLY A 57 13.05 -6.70 -3.30
C GLY A 57 12.89 -5.56 -4.31
N SER A 58 12.71 -4.32 -3.87
CA SER A 58 12.80 -3.15 -4.76
C SER A 58 14.22 -2.59 -4.79
N HIS A 59 14.68 -2.21 -5.98
CA HIS A 59 16.05 -1.78 -6.22
C HIS A 59 16.12 -0.42 -6.94
N PRO A 60 17.18 0.37 -6.72
CA PRO A 60 17.50 1.47 -7.62
C PRO A 60 17.65 0.92 -9.05
N GLY A 61 16.91 1.49 -10.01
CA GLY A 61 16.93 1.03 -11.40
C GLY A 61 15.86 0.00 -11.76
N ASP A 62 14.94 -0.33 -10.84
CA ASP A 62 13.73 -1.07 -11.19
C ASP A 62 13.04 -0.44 -12.41
N ARG A 63 12.42 -1.28 -13.24
CA ARG A 63 11.75 -0.86 -14.48
C ARG A 63 10.80 0.30 -14.20
N ILE A 64 10.87 1.32 -15.07
CA ILE A 64 9.90 2.41 -15.09
C ILE A 64 8.53 1.86 -15.51
N ILE A 65 7.51 2.08 -14.69
CA ILE A 65 6.13 1.65 -14.95
C ILE A 65 5.27 2.83 -15.38
N ARG A 66 4.26 2.55 -16.22
CA ARG A 66 3.28 3.55 -16.63
C ARG A 66 2.20 3.69 -15.55
N PHE A 67 1.50 4.82 -15.56
CA PHE A 67 0.43 5.10 -14.59
C PHE A 67 -0.71 4.07 -14.67
N ASP A 68 -1.13 3.69 -15.87
CA ASP A 68 -2.20 2.71 -16.08
C ASP A 68 -1.81 1.31 -15.57
N GLU A 69 -0.54 0.95 -15.72
CA GLU A 69 0.02 -0.29 -15.16
C GLU A 69 -0.06 -0.30 -13.63
N PHE A 70 0.37 0.79 -12.99
CA PHE A 70 0.26 0.92 -11.55
C PHE A 70 -1.20 0.96 -11.09
N ALA A 71 -2.06 1.74 -11.76
CA ALA A 71 -3.48 1.89 -11.42
C ALA A 71 -4.26 0.57 -11.55
N ALA A 72 -3.81 -0.34 -12.41
CA ALA A 72 -4.37 -1.69 -12.53
C ALA A 72 -3.90 -2.65 -11.42
N THR A 73 -2.88 -2.28 -10.63
CA THR A 73 -2.38 -3.11 -9.54
C THR A 73 -3.40 -3.12 -8.38
N PRO A 74 -3.97 -4.29 -8.01
CA PRO A 74 -5.07 -4.37 -7.07
C PRO A 74 -4.58 -4.33 -5.62
N PHE A 75 -4.20 -3.15 -5.13
CA PHE A 75 -3.95 -2.96 -3.71
C PHE A 75 -5.26 -2.75 -2.94
N ARG A 76 -5.46 -3.51 -1.88
CA ARG A 76 -6.66 -3.52 -1.05
C ARG A 76 -6.31 -3.41 0.43
N VAL A 77 -7.07 -2.62 1.17
CA VAL A 77 -6.99 -2.61 2.63
C VAL A 77 -7.69 -3.84 3.18
N GLY A 78 -7.06 -4.53 4.14
CA GLY A 78 -7.62 -5.69 4.80
C GLY A 78 -7.27 -5.72 6.30
N LYS A 79 -7.89 -6.65 7.03
CA LYS A 79 -7.60 -6.93 8.43
C LYS A 79 -7.13 -8.37 8.59
N VAL A 80 -6.04 -8.59 9.31
CA VAL A 80 -5.56 -9.93 9.65
C VAL A 80 -6.59 -10.61 10.56
N VAL A 81 -7.13 -11.74 10.13
CA VAL A 81 -8.06 -12.56 10.92
C VAL A 81 -7.29 -13.50 11.84
N GLY A 82 -6.18 -14.05 11.35
CA GLY A 82 -5.35 -15.00 12.07
C GLY A 82 -4.56 -15.91 11.13
N PRO A 83 -3.91 -16.95 11.66
CA PRO A 83 -3.20 -17.94 10.86
C PRO A 83 -4.12 -18.69 9.88
N ASP A 84 -3.57 -19.10 8.75
CA ASP A 84 -4.24 -19.93 7.73
C ASP A 84 -3.32 -21.05 7.28
N GLY A 85 -2.83 -21.84 8.24
CA GLY A 85 -1.76 -22.82 8.06
C GLY A 85 -0.44 -22.38 8.71
N PRO A 86 0.64 -23.15 8.51
CA PRO A 86 1.90 -22.98 9.24
C PRO A 86 2.76 -21.79 8.76
N GLU A 87 2.53 -21.27 7.56
CA GLU A 87 3.33 -20.19 6.98
C GLU A 87 2.46 -19.13 6.28
N SER A 88 1.22 -18.99 6.71
CA SER A 88 0.27 -18.06 6.08
C SER A 88 -0.71 -17.47 7.08
N SER A 89 -1.24 -16.31 6.73
CA SER A 89 -2.32 -15.64 7.44
C SER A 89 -3.53 -15.45 6.53
N ARG A 90 -4.72 -15.44 7.14
CA ARG A 90 -5.96 -15.05 6.49
C ARG A 90 -6.21 -13.56 6.70
N ILE A 91 -6.48 -12.84 5.62
CA ILE A 91 -6.85 -11.43 5.63
C ILE A 91 -8.31 -11.30 5.21
N SER A 92 -9.12 -10.58 5.98
CA SER A 92 -10.45 -10.15 5.56
C SER A 92 -10.34 -8.84 4.80
N LEU A 93 -10.88 -8.80 3.58
CA LEU A 93 -11.05 -7.58 2.78
C LEU A 93 -12.43 -6.94 2.99
N GLY A 94 -13.22 -7.45 3.95
CA GLY A 94 -14.58 -7.02 4.21
C GLY A 94 -15.61 -7.93 3.55
N ASP A 95 -15.58 -8.02 2.21
CA ASP A 95 -16.49 -8.84 1.41
C ASP A 95 -16.02 -10.30 1.25
N ARG A 96 -14.71 -10.51 1.25
CA ARG A 96 -14.08 -11.82 1.09
C ARG A 96 -12.82 -11.96 1.94
N THR A 97 -12.27 -13.17 1.97
CA THR A 97 -10.98 -13.44 2.59
C THR A 97 -9.92 -13.83 1.57
N VAL A 98 -8.67 -13.48 1.85
CA VAL A 98 -7.51 -13.84 1.03
C VAL A 98 -6.40 -14.42 1.89
N ARG A 99 -5.60 -15.31 1.31
CA ARG A 99 -4.41 -15.90 1.93
C ARG A 99 -3.17 -15.08 1.59
N VAL A 100 -2.36 -14.77 2.58
CA VAL A 100 -1.06 -14.12 2.39
C VAL A 100 0.05 -14.90 3.07
N ALA A 101 1.27 -14.80 2.53
CA ALA A 101 2.43 -15.48 3.10
C ALA A 101 2.88 -14.88 4.44
N GLY A 102 3.33 -15.77 5.32
CA GLY A 102 3.83 -15.53 6.67
C GLY A 102 2.76 -15.16 7.70
N HIS A 103 3.23 -14.98 8.93
CA HIS A 103 2.41 -14.62 10.08
C HIS A 103 2.37 -13.10 10.26
N TRP A 104 1.17 -12.57 10.39
CA TRP A 104 0.93 -11.16 10.64
C TRP A 104 0.18 -11.00 11.96
N PRO A 105 0.36 -9.87 12.69
CA PRO A 105 -0.33 -9.67 13.95
C PRO A 105 -1.86 -9.71 13.75
N ALA A 106 -2.56 -10.48 14.58
CA ALA A 106 -4.02 -10.56 14.53
C ALA A 106 -4.64 -9.16 14.71
N GLU A 107 -5.76 -8.92 14.05
CA GLU A 107 -6.48 -7.64 14.04
C GLU A 107 -5.74 -6.47 13.39
N ALA A 108 -4.48 -6.64 12.95
CA ALA A 108 -3.75 -5.58 12.25
C ALA A 108 -4.41 -5.23 10.91
N LYS A 109 -4.53 -3.94 10.64
CA LYS A 109 -4.95 -3.43 9.34
C LYS A 109 -3.74 -3.38 8.41
N VAL A 110 -3.86 -3.97 7.23
CA VAL A 110 -2.76 -4.15 6.27
C VAL A 110 -3.20 -3.73 4.87
N VAL A 111 -2.22 -3.39 4.02
CA VAL A 111 -2.46 -3.25 2.58
C VAL A 111 -1.98 -4.52 1.90
N VAL A 112 -2.83 -5.16 1.09
CA VAL A 112 -2.54 -6.37 0.35
C VAL A 112 -2.50 -6.05 -1.14
N ARG A 113 -1.40 -6.39 -1.81
CA ARG A 113 -1.34 -6.47 -3.27
C ARG A 113 -1.86 -7.84 -3.70
N LEU A 114 -3.01 -7.88 -4.36
CA LEU A 114 -3.52 -9.13 -4.93
C LEU A 114 -2.78 -9.48 -6.22
N ARG A 115 -2.71 -10.77 -6.57
CA ARG A 115 -2.14 -11.19 -7.87
C ARG A 115 -3.00 -10.77 -9.07
N ALA A 116 -4.32 -10.71 -8.85
CA ALA A 116 -5.32 -10.19 -9.76
C ALA A 116 -6.51 -9.65 -8.93
N PRO A 117 -7.38 -8.78 -9.46
CA PRO A 117 -8.52 -8.24 -8.73
C PRO A 117 -9.38 -9.30 -8.03
N GLU A 118 -9.56 -10.47 -8.64
CA GLU A 118 -10.36 -11.57 -8.10
C GLU A 118 -9.56 -12.67 -7.39
N ALA A 119 -8.24 -12.49 -7.23
CA ALA A 119 -7.40 -13.51 -6.60
C ALA A 119 -7.77 -13.72 -5.13
N SER A 120 -7.74 -14.98 -4.69
CA SER A 120 -7.91 -15.39 -3.30
C SER A 120 -6.61 -15.32 -2.49
N ASP A 121 -5.57 -14.73 -3.06
CA ASP A 121 -4.26 -14.60 -2.44
C ASP A 121 -3.56 -13.29 -2.83
N GLY A 122 -2.49 -12.98 -2.10
CA GLY A 122 -1.66 -11.82 -2.37
C GLY A 122 -0.49 -11.67 -1.42
N GLU A 123 0.06 -10.46 -1.41
CA GLU A 123 1.23 -10.09 -0.61
C GLU A 123 0.93 -8.86 0.22
N VAL A 124 1.31 -8.88 1.50
CA VAL A 124 1.22 -7.69 2.36
C VAL A 124 2.29 -6.69 1.95
N LEU A 125 1.88 -5.44 1.74
CA LEU A 125 2.78 -4.32 1.50
C LEU A 125 3.51 -3.97 2.81
N THR A 126 4.83 -4.06 2.75
CA THR A 126 5.74 -3.79 3.87
C THR A 126 6.92 -2.95 3.42
N LEU A 127 7.59 -2.35 4.40
CA LEU A 127 8.86 -1.65 4.25
C LEU A 127 9.90 -2.23 5.21
N ALA A 128 11.18 -2.01 4.93
CA ALA A 128 12.30 -2.37 5.82
C ALA A 128 12.18 -3.78 6.41
N GLY A 129 12.08 -4.81 5.57
CA GLY A 129 11.71 -6.14 6.03
C GLY A 129 10.19 -6.35 5.98
N ARG A 130 9.66 -6.77 7.14
CA ARG A 130 8.24 -7.08 7.34
C ARG A 130 7.51 -5.98 8.12
N ALA A 131 8.01 -4.74 8.15
CA ALA A 131 7.34 -3.67 8.88
C ALA A 131 6.08 -3.22 8.11
N LEU A 132 4.94 -3.23 8.80
CA LEU A 132 3.64 -2.89 8.21
C LEU A 132 3.55 -1.39 7.92
N VAL A 133 3.01 -1.06 6.74
CA VAL A 133 2.54 0.30 6.47
C VAL A 133 1.37 0.62 7.38
N GLU A 134 1.30 1.87 7.84
CA GLU A 134 0.24 2.33 8.73
C GLU A 134 -0.97 2.78 7.90
N VAL A 135 -2.09 2.11 8.12
CA VAL A 135 -3.37 2.44 7.48
C VAL A 135 -4.24 3.20 8.48
N PRO A 136 -4.69 4.43 8.16
CA PRO A 136 -5.56 5.19 9.06
C PRO A 136 -6.85 4.43 9.45
N PRO A 137 -7.33 4.60 10.69
CA PRO A 137 -8.49 3.87 11.21
C PRO A 137 -9.76 4.12 10.39
N GLU A 138 -9.92 5.31 9.81
CA GLU A 138 -11.06 5.71 8.98
C GLU A 138 -11.14 4.98 7.63
N VAL A 139 -10.06 4.35 7.17
CA VAL A 139 -10.06 3.64 5.88
C VAL A 139 -10.83 2.32 6.00
N PRO A 140 -11.90 2.08 5.24
CA PRO A 140 -12.66 0.83 5.36
C PRO A 140 -11.88 -0.36 4.79
N LEU A 141 -12.26 -1.57 5.21
CA LEU A 141 -11.75 -2.79 4.57
C LEU A 141 -12.24 -2.84 3.11
N GLY A 142 -11.41 -3.36 2.22
CA GLY A 142 -11.68 -3.44 0.78
C GLY A 142 -11.36 -2.15 0.01
N ALA A 143 -11.07 -1.05 0.71
CA ALA A 143 -10.67 0.20 0.08
C ALA A 143 -9.50 -0.01 -0.89
N THR A 144 -9.60 0.58 -2.08
CA THR A 144 -8.52 0.56 -3.08
C THR A 144 -7.40 1.47 -2.60
N VAL A 145 -6.16 1.02 -2.73
CA VAL A 145 -4.98 1.86 -2.52
C VAL A 145 -4.35 2.16 -3.88
N ARG A 146 -4.10 3.44 -4.16
CA ARG A 146 -3.55 3.93 -5.43
C ARG A 146 -2.90 5.30 -5.29
#